data_AF-A0A2M7PIL5-F1
#
_entry.id   AF-A0A2M7PIL5-F1
#
_cell.length_a   1.000
_cell.length_b   1.000
_cell.length_c   1.000
_cell.angle_alpha   90.00
_cell.angle_beta   90.00
_cell.angle_gamma   90.00
#
_symmetry.space_group_name_H-M   'P 1'
#
loop_
_entity.id
_entity.type
_entity.pdbx_description
1 polymer ?
#
loop_
_entity_poly.entity_id
_entity_poly.type
_entity_poly.pdbx_seq_one_letter_code
_entity_poly.pdbx_strand_id
1 'polypeptide(L)'
;MKTLGTLFLALLLTASIAQAQVVVTSTDNFNTRDQMLLANEINESGEPFAEALGYDLDLLDPMVLNAPDSISYTLGIENYEYSRYLLGTVISRSGIGLHMMWAPMIAQMAAMEPEGFDGTFTGGIANGFNEDDELMKNIMHFGMLANQMAPANPWPQYADFENGDPHLAQPAAPDFQMDFSTLRWDRDLMDKTLNPGAMGQSMMKQYLWAQDMLGAFHDGDDNGIEPDGIITPDSVGSPNFDPNNNVFYGGNNLDGFIGQVLTAEAINKTMFLINSLAYDGTGLVSVDPATYDPANGIKYFPHRISVTESPVGEMLPPQATQLQVTDAGSDLFDQLSYLWGTLNYKNMMDPDNSSHPAHLAYHAVFDGNPFPASMSQTGVPGPFDLMMGTSKILFMNLMAMHFDITTGTFVN
;
A
#
# COMPACT_ATOMS: atom_id res chain seq x y z
N MET A 1 -3.12 21.85 57.67
CA MET A 1 -3.54 22.36 56.35
C MET A 1 -2.64 21.88 55.22
N LYS A 2 -1.30 21.92 55.33
CA LYS A 2 -0.39 21.43 54.27
C LYS A 2 -0.55 19.93 53.95
N THR A 3 -0.78 19.08 54.96
CA THR A 3 -0.91 17.61 54.82
C THR A 3 -2.25 17.14 54.24
N LEU A 4 -3.34 17.90 54.40
CA LEU A 4 -4.64 17.56 53.79
C LEU A 4 -4.65 17.87 52.30
N GLY A 5 -3.98 18.95 51.86
CA GLY A 5 -3.88 19.31 50.45
C GLY A 5 -3.04 18.32 49.63
N THR A 6 -1.96 17.78 50.20
CA THR A 6 -1.13 16.75 49.53
C THR A 6 -1.85 15.41 49.38
N LEU A 7 -2.65 15.02 50.37
CA LEU A 7 -3.46 13.79 50.30
C LEU A 7 -4.58 13.92 49.26
N PHE A 8 -5.19 15.11 49.15
CA PHE A 8 -6.25 15.37 48.17
C PHE A 8 -5.70 15.42 46.74
N LEU A 9 -4.50 15.98 46.53
CA LEU A 9 -3.82 15.94 45.22
C LEU A 9 -3.43 14.51 44.82
N ALA A 10 -2.92 13.70 45.76
CA ALA A 10 -2.58 12.30 45.51
C ALA A 10 -3.80 11.44 45.18
N LEU A 11 -4.96 11.70 45.82
CA LEU A 11 -6.24 11.04 45.50
C LEU A 11 -6.79 11.46 44.12
N LEU A 12 -6.64 12.73 43.74
CA LEU A 12 -7.01 13.21 42.41
C LEU A 12 -6.11 12.61 41.31
N LEU A 13 -4.79 12.56 41.55
CA LEU A 13 -3.82 11.95 40.63
C LEU A 13 -4.04 10.45 40.45
N THR A 14 -4.32 9.71 41.53
CA THR A 14 -4.62 8.27 41.45
C THR A 14 -5.97 7.99 40.81
N ALA A 15 -6.99 8.83 41.04
CA ALA A 15 -8.28 8.72 40.36
C ALA A 15 -8.18 9.04 38.86
N SER A 16 -7.32 9.99 38.45
CA SER A 16 -7.06 10.25 37.03
C SER A 16 -6.30 9.12 36.33
N ILE A 17 -5.39 8.41 37.03
CA ILE A 17 -4.66 7.27 36.45
C ILE A 17 -5.58 6.04 36.29
N ALA A 18 -6.51 5.81 37.23
CA ALA A 18 -7.48 4.71 37.13
C ALA A 18 -8.58 4.95 36.07
N GLN A 19 -8.85 6.20 35.69
CA GLN A 19 -9.80 6.55 34.63
C GLN A 19 -9.14 6.85 33.26
N ALA A 20 -7.82 6.88 33.18
CA ALA A 20 -7.07 7.04 31.93
C ALA A 20 -6.74 5.72 31.24
N GLN A 21 -7.19 4.58 31.79
CA GLN A 21 -7.02 3.30 31.11
C GLN A 21 -7.97 3.27 29.92
N VAL A 22 -7.41 3.37 28.71
CA VAL A 22 -8.17 3.19 27.46
C VAL A 22 -8.80 1.81 27.51
N VAL A 23 -10.12 1.77 27.65
CA VAL A 23 -10.89 0.53 27.52
C VAL A 23 -11.14 0.35 26.05
N VAL A 24 -10.56 -0.69 25.46
CA VAL A 24 -10.89 -1.11 24.09
C VAL A 24 -12.33 -1.60 24.12
N THR A 25 -13.25 -0.80 23.59
CA THR A 25 -14.69 -1.09 23.57
C THR A 25 -15.15 -1.80 22.30
N SER A 26 -14.31 -1.81 21.26
CA SER A 26 -14.58 -2.44 19.98
C SER A 26 -13.41 -3.36 19.63
N THR A 27 -13.61 -4.66 19.80
CA THR A 27 -12.63 -5.70 19.42
C THR A 27 -12.94 -6.33 18.08
N ASP A 28 -14.17 -6.16 17.60
CA ASP A 28 -14.72 -6.92 16.47
C ASP A 28 -14.91 -6.03 15.23
N ASN A 29 -14.28 -4.84 15.22
CA ASN A 29 -14.34 -3.92 14.09
C ASN A 29 -12.96 -3.29 13.85
N PHE A 30 -12.36 -3.65 12.73
CA PHE A 30 -11.17 -3.05 12.19
C PHE A 30 -11.56 -1.98 11.17
N ASN A 31 -11.18 -0.73 11.43
CA ASN A 31 -11.34 0.36 10.47
C ASN A 31 -10.03 0.57 9.70
N THR A 32 -10.03 0.29 8.40
CA THR A 32 -8.82 0.32 7.57
C THR A 32 -8.17 1.69 7.55
N ARG A 33 -8.95 2.77 7.39
CA ARG A 33 -8.45 4.14 7.36
C ARG A 33 -7.74 4.51 8.65
N ASP A 34 -8.39 4.31 9.78
CA ASP A 34 -7.88 4.75 11.09
C ASP A 34 -6.66 3.91 11.52
N GLN A 35 -6.70 2.59 11.25
CA GLN A 35 -5.60 1.69 11.56
C GLN A 35 -4.37 1.95 10.68
N MET A 36 -4.57 2.21 9.38
CA MET A 36 -3.48 2.57 8.48
C MET A 36 -2.92 3.94 8.78
N LEU A 37 -3.75 4.93 9.10
CA LEU A 37 -3.27 6.24 9.55
C LEU A 37 -2.37 6.09 10.78
N LEU A 38 -2.82 5.34 11.79
CA LEU A 38 -2.00 5.08 12.98
C LEU A 38 -0.69 4.37 12.62
N ALA A 39 -0.74 3.37 11.73
CA ALA A 39 0.44 2.67 11.26
C ALA A 39 1.42 3.56 10.49
N ASN A 40 0.91 4.55 9.75
CA ASN A 40 1.70 5.52 8.99
C ASN A 40 2.37 6.51 9.96
N GLU A 41 1.60 7.09 10.88
CA GLU A 41 2.11 8.00 11.90
C GLU A 41 3.18 7.33 12.77
N ILE A 42 2.96 6.08 13.19
CA ILE A 42 3.92 5.32 13.99
C ILE A 42 5.19 4.97 13.20
N ASN A 43 5.09 4.75 11.89
CA ASN A 43 6.27 4.51 11.04
C ASN A 43 7.17 5.74 10.99
N GLU A 44 6.57 6.91 10.81
CA GLU A 44 7.28 8.19 10.68
C GLU A 44 7.76 8.73 12.04
N SER A 45 7.00 8.49 13.11
CA SER A 45 7.29 8.95 14.47
C SER A 45 7.94 7.88 15.37
N GLY A 46 8.24 6.71 14.83
CA GLY A 46 8.91 5.59 15.51
C GLY A 46 10.41 5.68 15.36
N GLU A 47 10.97 4.84 14.48
CA GLU A 47 12.41 4.73 14.25
C GLU A 47 13.06 6.08 13.89
N PRO A 48 12.55 6.87 12.91
CA PRO A 48 13.19 8.13 12.54
C PRO A 48 13.24 9.13 13.70
N PHE A 49 12.21 9.12 14.55
CA PHE A 49 12.17 9.96 15.74
C PHE A 49 13.15 9.49 16.81
N ALA A 50 13.26 8.17 17.03
CA ALA A 50 14.21 7.61 17.98
C ALA A 50 15.66 7.90 17.56
N GLU A 51 16.00 7.74 16.28
CA GLU A 51 17.31 8.11 15.74
C GLU A 51 17.58 9.61 15.88
N ALA A 52 16.59 10.46 15.60
CA ALA A 52 16.70 11.90 15.79
C ALA A 52 16.93 12.30 17.26
N LEU A 53 16.48 11.48 18.22
CA LEU A 53 16.79 11.64 19.65
C LEU A 53 18.20 11.14 20.02
N GLY A 54 18.89 10.48 19.09
CA GLY A 54 20.25 9.94 19.26
C GLY A 54 20.29 8.50 19.74
N TYR A 55 19.19 7.76 19.62
CA TYR A 55 19.22 6.31 19.82
C TYR A 55 19.89 5.62 18.64
N ASP A 56 20.67 4.59 18.96
CA ASP A 56 21.27 3.68 17.99
C ASP A 56 20.41 2.42 17.94
N LEU A 57 19.56 2.32 16.91
CA LEU A 57 18.57 1.27 16.79
C LEU A 57 19.19 -0.10 16.45
N ASP A 58 20.39 -0.10 15.87
CA ASP A 58 21.16 -1.32 15.58
C ASP A 58 21.54 -2.11 16.84
N LEU A 59 21.46 -1.47 18.02
CA LEU A 59 21.73 -2.08 19.32
C LEU A 59 20.50 -2.73 19.96
N LEU A 60 19.31 -2.57 19.37
CA LEU A 60 18.08 -3.14 19.91
C LEU A 60 18.02 -4.64 19.63
N ASP A 61 17.65 -5.40 20.67
CA ASP A 61 17.34 -6.82 20.55
C ASP A 61 15.83 -6.99 20.76
N PRO A 62 15.06 -7.43 19.73
CA PRO A 62 13.61 -7.61 19.87
C PRO A 62 13.24 -8.69 20.91
N MET A 63 14.17 -9.54 21.31
CA MET A 63 13.96 -10.55 22.35
C MET A 63 14.23 -10.02 23.77
N VAL A 64 14.82 -8.82 23.90
CA VAL A 64 15.13 -8.20 25.19
C VAL A 64 14.27 -6.97 25.41
N LEU A 65 13.09 -7.21 25.99
CA LEU A 65 12.12 -6.18 26.34
C LEU A 65 12.74 -5.01 27.11
N ASN A 66 12.51 -3.79 26.62
CA ASN A 66 12.91 -2.53 27.26
C ASN A 66 14.43 -2.34 27.43
N ALA A 67 15.24 -2.89 26.52
CA ALA A 67 16.68 -2.63 26.47
C ALA A 67 17.05 -1.79 25.22
N PRO A 68 17.96 -0.79 25.34
CA PRO A 68 18.60 -0.33 26.58
C PRO A 68 17.64 0.39 27.54
N ASP A 69 16.47 0.84 27.05
CA ASP A 69 15.39 1.39 27.85
C ASP A 69 14.03 1.18 27.15
N SER A 70 12.93 1.51 27.84
CA SER A 70 11.58 1.31 27.29
C SER A 70 11.25 2.24 26.12
N ILE A 71 11.82 3.44 26.07
CA ILE A 71 11.50 4.41 25.01
C ILE A 71 12.10 3.93 23.69
N SER A 72 13.39 3.59 23.68
CA SER A 72 14.05 3.06 22.49
C SER A 72 13.44 1.74 22.02
N TYR A 73 13.11 0.83 22.93
CA TYR A 73 12.43 -0.43 22.58
C TYR A 73 11.04 -0.20 21.98
N THR A 74 10.21 0.67 22.57
CA THR A 74 8.87 0.95 22.03
C THR A 74 8.94 1.67 20.68
N LEU A 75 9.78 2.71 20.57
CA LEU A 75 9.89 3.50 19.34
C LEU A 75 10.56 2.74 18.20
N GLY A 76 11.55 1.88 18.52
CA GLY A 76 12.29 1.10 17.54
C GLY A 76 11.61 -0.23 17.19
N ILE A 77 11.30 -1.06 18.18
CA ILE A 77 10.80 -2.43 17.93
C ILE A 77 9.28 -2.49 17.87
N GLU A 78 8.57 -2.06 18.93
CA GLU A 78 7.11 -2.27 18.99
C GLU A 78 6.37 -1.50 17.89
N ASN A 79 6.80 -0.26 17.65
CA ASN A 79 6.27 0.58 16.59
C ASN A 79 6.51 -0.01 15.19
N TYR A 80 7.74 -0.49 14.92
CA TYR A 80 8.08 -1.16 13.67
C TYR A 80 7.24 -2.43 13.46
N GLU A 81 7.13 -3.30 14.48
CA GLU A 81 6.37 -4.54 14.39
C GLU A 81 4.87 -4.30 14.23
N TYR A 82 4.31 -3.29 14.90
CA TYR A 82 2.92 -2.89 14.72
C TYR A 82 2.65 -2.42 13.27
N SER A 83 3.53 -1.54 12.80
CA SER A 83 3.55 -1.01 11.43
C SER A 83 3.59 -2.14 10.39
N ARG A 84 4.51 -3.10 10.58
CA ARG A 84 4.71 -4.26 9.71
C ARG A 84 3.56 -5.26 9.77
N TYR A 85 3.02 -5.50 10.96
CA TYR A 85 1.87 -6.37 11.15
C TYR A 85 0.67 -5.89 10.35
N LEU A 86 0.37 -4.59 10.40
CA LEU A 86 -0.75 -4.01 9.66
C LEU A 86 -0.54 -4.05 8.15
N LEU A 87 0.69 -3.77 7.69
CA LEU A 87 1.07 -3.97 6.29
C LEU A 87 0.74 -5.39 5.85
N GLY A 88 1.34 -6.41 6.47
CA GLY A 88 1.12 -7.80 6.09
C GLY A 88 -0.35 -8.20 6.16
N THR A 89 -1.05 -7.78 7.23
CA THR A 89 -2.45 -8.13 7.47
C THR A 89 -3.37 -7.60 6.40
N VAL A 90 -3.39 -6.29 6.15
CA VAL A 90 -4.32 -5.69 5.19
C VAL A 90 -3.91 -5.99 3.76
N ILE A 91 -2.62 -5.94 3.45
CA ILE A 91 -2.16 -5.97 2.06
C ILE A 91 -2.18 -7.38 1.45
N SER A 92 -1.84 -8.41 2.22
CA SER A 92 -1.57 -9.73 1.62
C SER A 92 -2.19 -10.93 2.35
N ARG A 93 -2.87 -10.74 3.48
CA ARG A 93 -3.28 -11.84 4.37
C ARG A 93 -4.78 -11.89 4.66
N SER A 94 -5.38 -10.79 5.10
CA SER A 94 -6.76 -10.79 5.61
C SER A 94 -7.81 -10.95 4.50
N GLY A 95 -7.49 -10.44 3.32
CA GLY A 95 -8.42 -10.32 2.21
C GLY A 95 -9.46 -9.22 2.38
N ILE A 96 -9.20 -8.20 3.19
CA ILE A 96 -10.06 -7.01 3.36
C ILE A 96 -10.00 -6.07 2.14
N GLY A 97 -10.30 -6.60 0.96
CA GLY A 97 -10.25 -5.86 -0.28
C GLY A 97 -10.50 -6.71 -1.53
N LEU A 98 -10.41 -6.03 -2.67
CA LEU A 98 -10.51 -6.61 -4.00
C LEU A 98 -9.16 -7.19 -4.44
N HIS A 99 -9.18 -8.44 -4.87
CA HIS A 99 -7.97 -9.21 -5.17
C HIS A 99 -7.28 -8.74 -6.45
N MET A 100 -5.93 -8.68 -6.45
CA MET A 100 -5.11 -8.20 -7.57
C MET A 100 -5.33 -8.92 -8.90
N MET A 101 -5.78 -10.18 -8.88
CA MET A 101 -6.17 -10.91 -10.10
C MET A 101 -7.13 -10.10 -10.98
N TRP A 102 -8.07 -9.39 -10.38
CA TRP A 102 -9.08 -8.60 -11.09
C TRP A 102 -8.69 -7.13 -11.27
N ALA A 103 -7.42 -6.79 -11.02
CA ALA A 103 -6.96 -5.41 -11.07
C ALA A 103 -6.85 -4.89 -12.52
N PRO A 104 -6.99 -3.56 -12.74
CA PRO A 104 -7.03 -2.99 -14.09
C PRO A 104 -5.81 -3.32 -14.97
N MET A 105 -4.60 -3.31 -14.41
CA MET A 105 -3.39 -3.61 -15.18
C MET A 105 -3.30 -5.10 -15.53
N ILE A 106 -3.64 -5.98 -14.59
CA ILE A 106 -3.68 -7.43 -14.84
C ILE A 106 -4.67 -7.74 -15.96
N ALA A 107 -5.88 -7.18 -15.90
CA ALA A 107 -6.88 -7.35 -16.95
C ALA A 107 -6.39 -6.83 -18.32
N GLN A 108 -5.68 -5.69 -18.36
CA GLN A 108 -5.12 -5.16 -19.60
C GLN A 108 -4.04 -6.07 -20.19
N MET A 109 -3.12 -6.57 -19.36
CA MET A 109 -2.05 -7.47 -19.80
C MET A 109 -2.62 -8.82 -20.24
N ALA A 110 -3.53 -9.41 -19.46
CA ALA A 110 -4.21 -10.66 -19.78
C ALA A 110 -4.99 -10.61 -21.11
N ALA A 111 -5.55 -9.45 -21.45
CA ALA A 111 -6.23 -9.22 -22.73
C ALA A 111 -5.28 -9.11 -23.94
N MET A 112 -3.98 -8.87 -23.71
CA MET A 112 -2.94 -8.82 -24.74
C MET A 112 -2.25 -10.17 -24.97
N GLU A 113 -2.49 -11.14 -24.09
CA GLU A 113 -1.88 -12.46 -24.18
C GLU A 113 -2.45 -13.28 -25.37
N PRO A 114 -1.63 -14.16 -25.98
CA PRO A 114 -2.04 -14.93 -27.14
C PRO A 114 -3.03 -16.05 -26.78
N GLU A 115 -3.68 -16.62 -27.80
CA GLU A 115 -4.49 -17.82 -27.63
C GLU A 115 -3.67 -18.98 -27.04
N GLY A 116 -4.21 -19.64 -26.01
CA GLY A 116 -3.54 -20.74 -25.31
C GLY A 116 -2.67 -20.33 -24.12
N PHE A 117 -2.76 -19.07 -23.67
CA PHE A 117 -2.09 -18.60 -22.46
C PHE A 117 -2.69 -19.14 -21.15
N ASP A 118 -4.03 -19.29 -21.09
CA ASP A 118 -4.76 -19.89 -19.96
C ASP A 118 -4.17 -21.26 -19.56
N GLY A 119 -3.71 -21.36 -18.31
CA GLY A 119 -3.06 -22.54 -17.73
C GLY A 119 -1.52 -22.55 -17.79
N THR A 120 -0.86 -21.60 -18.45
CA THR A 120 0.61 -21.65 -18.68
C THR A 120 1.46 -21.36 -17.44
N PHE A 121 0.97 -20.53 -16.52
CA PHE A 121 1.60 -20.17 -15.25
C PHE A 121 0.88 -20.76 -14.03
N THR A 122 -0.27 -21.39 -14.22
CA THR A 122 -1.05 -22.07 -13.17
C THR A 122 -0.93 -23.60 -13.19
N GLY A 123 0.19 -24.13 -13.69
CA GLY A 123 0.50 -25.56 -13.65
C GLY A 123 -0.32 -26.41 -14.63
N GLY A 124 -0.82 -25.81 -15.71
CA GLY A 124 -1.62 -26.47 -16.74
C GLY A 124 -3.12 -26.50 -16.47
N ILE A 125 -3.61 -25.76 -15.48
CA ILE A 125 -5.02 -25.75 -15.09
C ILE A 125 -5.74 -24.61 -15.82
N ALA A 126 -6.22 -24.88 -17.03
CA ALA A 126 -7.03 -23.92 -17.76
C ALA A 126 -8.40 -23.74 -17.08
N ASN A 127 -8.79 -22.50 -16.79
CA ASN A 127 -10.04 -22.17 -16.08
C ASN A 127 -10.91 -21.13 -16.80
N GLY A 128 -10.47 -20.66 -17.97
CA GLY A 128 -11.18 -19.70 -18.81
C GLY A 128 -10.83 -18.25 -18.54
N PHE A 129 -9.87 -17.97 -17.67
CA PHE A 129 -9.36 -16.64 -17.35
C PHE A 129 -7.86 -16.59 -17.62
N ASN A 130 -7.39 -15.49 -18.20
CA ASN A 130 -5.95 -15.27 -18.40
C ASN A 130 -5.35 -14.48 -17.22
N GLU A 131 -6.21 -13.87 -16.40
CA GLU A 131 -5.85 -12.94 -15.33
C GLU A 131 -5.06 -13.59 -14.19
N ASP A 132 -5.33 -14.85 -13.86
CA ASP A 132 -4.57 -15.60 -12.86
C ASP A 132 -3.20 -15.99 -13.39
N ASP A 133 -3.10 -16.46 -14.64
CA ASP A 133 -1.82 -16.73 -15.28
C ASP A 133 -0.97 -15.45 -15.37
N GLU A 134 -1.56 -14.32 -15.71
CA GLU A 134 -0.85 -13.04 -15.80
C GLU A 134 -0.42 -12.51 -14.43
N LEU A 135 -1.26 -12.65 -13.41
CA LEU A 135 -0.86 -12.36 -12.03
C LEU A 135 0.31 -13.25 -11.61
N MET A 136 0.25 -14.55 -11.88
CA MET A 136 1.31 -15.49 -11.51
C MET A 136 2.61 -15.20 -12.27
N LYS A 137 2.54 -14.87 -13.55
CA LYS A 137 3.69 -14.41 -14.35
C LYS A 137 4.36 -13.19 -13.72
N ASN A 138 3.59 -12.20 -13.29
CA ASN A 138 4.13 -11.02 -12.62
C ASN A 138 4.76 -11.32 -11.26
N ILE A 139 4.11 -12.15 -10.44
CA ILE A 139 4.65 -12.56 -9.14
C ILE A 139 5.95 -13.37 -9.31
N MET A 140 6.00 -14.28 -10.28
CA MET A 140 7.22 -15.02 -10.62
C MET A 140 8.34 -14.10 -11.12
N HIS A 141 7.99 -13.08 -11.91
CA HIS A 141 8.93 -12.08 -12.37
C HIS A 141 9.53 -11.30 -11.21
N PHE A 142 8.72 -10.78 -10.28
CA PHE A 142 9.22 -10.10 -9.08
C PHE A 142 10.10 -11.01 -8.23
N GLY A 143 9.74 -12.29 -8.10
CA GLY A 143 10.55 -13.28 -7.39
C GLY A 143 11.91 -13.53 -8.05
N MET A 144 11.98 -13.56 -9.37
CA MET A 144 13.24 -13.63 -10.11
C MET A 144 14.11 -12.40 -9.86
N LEU A 145 13.52 -11.20 -9.94
CA LEU A 145 14.22 -9.92 -9.79
C LEU A 145 14.79 -9.70 -8.39
N ALA A 146 14.21 -10.34 -7.37
CA ALA A 146 14.61 -10.24 -5.98
C ALA A 146 15.20 -11.54 -5.40
N ASN A 147 15.43 -12.56 -6.23
CA ASN A 147 15.90 -13.88 -5.78
C ASN A 147 15.07 -14.48 -4.61
N GLN A 148 13.76 -14.26 -4.63
CA GLN A 148 12.84 -14.59 -3.54
C GLN A 148 11.65 -15.38 -4.05
N MET A 149 11.28 -16.43 -3.32
CA MET A 149 10.04 -17.15 -3.61
C MET A 149 8.85 -16.43 -2.99
N ALA A 150 7.76 -16.34 -3.75
CA ALA A 150 6.49 -15.86 -3.23
C ALA A 150 5.96 -16.78 -2.10
N PRO A 151 5.31 -16.22 -1.07
CA PRO A 151 4.59 -17.03 -0.10
C PRO A 151 3.45 -17.80 -0.79
N ALA A 152 3.04 -18.92 -0.19
CA ALA A 152 1.89 -19.68 -0.68
C ALA A 152 0.58 -18.98 -0.30
N ASN A 153 -0.38 -19.01 -1.22
CA ASN A 153 -1.74 -18.49 -1.04
C ASN A 153 -1.81 -17.07 -0.46
N PRO A 154 -1.09 -16.06 -0.99
CA PRO A 154 -1.29 -14.67 -0.58
C PRO A 154 -2.63 -14.13 -1.09
N TRP A 155 -3.06 -12.99 -0.56
CA TRP A 155 -4.19 -12.21 -1.07
C TRP A 155 -3.76 -10.78 -1.35
N PRO A 156 -2.93 -10.55 -2.37
CA PRO A 156 -2.57 -9.19 -2.77
C PRO A 156 -3.83 -8.45 -3.25
N GLN A 157 -3.96 -7.17 -2.91
CA GLN A 157 -5.19 -6.41 -3.17
C GLN A 157 -4.96 -5.02 -3.76
N TYR A 158 -5.83 -4.61 -4.69
CA TYR A 158 -5.77 -3.30 -5.35
C TYR A 158 -6.77 -2.28 -4.78
N ALA A 159 -7.72 -2.69 -3.95
CA ALA A 159 -8.67 -1.78 -3.34
C ALA A 159 -9.14 -2.32 -1.98
N ASP A 160 -8.85 -1.60 -0.91
CA ASP A 160 -9.14 -2.02 0.46
C ASP A 160 -10.58 -1.62 0.85
N PHE A 161 -11.25 -2.49 1.60
CA PHE A 161 -12.54 -2.17 2.18
C PHE A 161 -12.39 -1.24 3.39
N GLU A 162 -13.43 -0.45 3.66
CA GLU A 162 -13.47 0.54 4.73
C GLU A 162 -13.27 -0.10 6.10
N ASN A 163 -13.95 -1.22 6.36
CA ASN A 163 -13.90 -1.90 7.65
C ASN A 163 -14.31 -3.38 7.56
N GLY A 164 -14.07 -4.12 8.63
CA GLY A 164 -14.51 -5.50 8.78
C GLY A 164 -14.15 -6.10 10.14
N ASP A 165 -14.75 -7.25 10.45
CA ASP A 165 -14.37 -8.02 11.63
C ASP A 165 -13.03 -8.76 11.38
N PRO A 166 -12.01 -8.58 12.24
CA PRO A 166 -10.70 -9.21 12.08
C PRO A 166 -10.63 -10.70 12.46
N HIS A 167 -11.74 -11.33 12.87
CA HIS A 167 -11.75 -12.76 13.18
C HIS A 167 -11.46 -13.61 11.94
N LEU A 168 -10.54 -14.57 12.09
CA LEU A 168 -10.22 -15.52 11.05
C LEU A 168 -11.42 -16.45 10.77
N ALA A 169 -11.66 -16.76 9.50
CA ALA A 169 -12.66 -17.76 9.13
C ALA A 169 -12.29 -19.19 9.59
N GLN A 170 -11.01 -19.41 9.92
CA GLN A 170 -10.46 -20.67 10.38
C GLN A 170 -9.31 -20.47 11.37
N PRO A 171 -8.97 -21.45 12.22
CA PRO A 171 -7.75 -21.41 13.01
C PRO A 171 -6.50 -21.28 12.12
N ALA A 172 -5.53 -20.48 12.54
CA ALA A 172 -4.25 -20.35 11.86
C ALA A 172 -3.50 -21.70 11.83
N ALA A 173 -3.02 -22.10 10.65
CA ALA A 173 -2.20 -23.29 10.49
C ALA A 173 -0.80 -23.08 11.09
N PRO A 174 -0.10 -24.14 11.56
CA PRO A 174 1.23 -24.00 12.16
C PRO A 174 2.29 -23.37 11.23
N ASP A 175 2.11 -23.48 9.92
CA ASP A 175 2.99 -23.01 8.85
C ASP A 175 2.52 -21.67 8.23
N PHE A 176 1.69 -20.90 8.95
CA PHE A 176 1.13 -19.63 8.47
C PHE A 176 2.15 -18.59 8.00
N GLN A 177 3.43 -18.75 8.35
CA GLN A 177 4.51 -17.87 7.90
C GLN A 177 4.87 -18.08 6.43
N MET A 178 4.61 -19.28 5.88
CA MET A 178 4.90 -19.66 4.50
C MET A 178 3.62 -19.84 3.67
N ASP A 179 2.48 -20.14 4.30
CA ASP A 179 1.18 -20.30 3.65
C ASP A 179 0.12 -19.40 4.31
N PHE A 180 -0.39 -18.42 3.58
CA PHE A 180 -1.33 -17.45 4.13
C PHE A 180 -2.80 -17.88 4.02
N SER A 181 -3.10 -19.09 3.55
CA SER A 181 -4.47 -19.58 3.34
C SER A 181 -5.35 -19.52 4.60
N THR A 182 -4.77 -19.72 5.80
CA THR A 182 -5.50 -19.65 7.07
C THR A 182 -5.59 -18.26 7.70
N LEU A 183 -4.99 -17.24 7.07
CA LEU A 183 -4.93 -15.87 7.62
C LEU A 183 -6.06 -14.97 7.11
N ARG A 184 -7.02 -15.53 6.37
CA ARG A 184 -8.19 -14.81 5.88
C ARG A 184 -9.15 -14.48 7.02
N TRP A 185 -9.59 -13.23 7.05
CA TRP A 185 -10.74 -12.85 7.87
C TRP A 185 -12.01 -13.43 7.26
N ASP A 186 -13.04 -13.58 8.08
CA ASP A 186 -14.34 -14.00 7.58
C ASP A 186 -14.92 -12.94 6.63
N ARG A 187 -14.97 -13.28 5.34
CA ARG A 187 -15.43 -12.36 4.28
C ARG A 187 -16.90 -11.98 4.43
N ASP A 188 -17.70 -12.79 5.13
CA ASP A 188 -19.10 -12.48 5.41
C ASP A 188 -19.26 -11.43 6.52
N LEU A 189 -18.19 -11.16 7.29
CA LEU A 189 -18.13 -10.15 8.34
C LEU A 189 -17.43 -8.85 7.91
N MET A 190 -17.15 -8.68 6.61
CA MET A 190 -16.57 -7.46 6.06
C MET A 190 -17.64 -6.48 5.57
N ASP A 191 -17.46 -5.18 5.83
CA ASP A 191 -18.22 -4.13 5.14
C ASP A 191 -17.59 -3.92 3.77
N LYS A 192 -18.22 -4.48 2.73
CA LYS A 192 -17.77 -4.38 1.33
C LYS A 192 -18.07 -2.99 0.75
N THR A 193 -17.55 -1.97 1.40
CA THR A 193 -17.60 -0.56 1.00
C THR A 193 -16.18 -0.09 0.73
N LEU A 194 -15.95 0.53 -0.42
CA LEU A 194 -14.75 1.27 -0.72
C LEU A 194 -14.89 2.70 -0.19
N ASN A 195 -13.83 3.17 0.46
CA ASN A 195 -13.68 4.53 0.96
C ASN A 195 -12.31 5.07 0.51
N PRO A 196 -12.23 6.23 -0.17
CA PRO A 196 -10.94 6.75 -0.62
C PRO A 196 -9.98 7.07 0.54
N GLY A 197 -10.46 7.40 1.73
CA GLY A 197 -9.60 7.54 2.91
C GLY A 197 -8.89 6.25 3.30
N ALA A 198 -9.62 5.12 3.33
CA ALA A 198 -9.05 3.80 3.61
C ALA A 198 -8.00 3.40 2.56
N MET A 199 -8.35 3.53 1.28
CA MET A 199 -7.45 3.23 0.16
C MET A 199 -6.24 4.19 0.12
N GLY A 200 -6.43 5.46 0.46
CA GLY A 200 -5.35 6.45 0.49
C GLY A 200 -4.36 6.18 1.62
N GLN A 201 -4.85 5.86 2.83
CA GLN A 201 -3.98 5.53 3.96
C GLN A 201 -3.26 4.19 3.78
N SER A 202 -3.91 3.17 3.20
CA SER A 202 -3.23 1.91 2.85
C SER A 202 -2.20 2.12 1.74
N MET A 203 -2.46 3.00 0.77
CA MET A 203 -1.49 3.37 -0.27
C MET A 203 -0.29 4.13 0.30
N MET A 204 -0.52 5.04 1.24
CA MET A 204 0.58 5.68 1.96
C MET A 204 1.41 4.63 2.72
N LYS A 205 0.76 3.63 3.31
CA LYS A 205 1.47 2.53 3.97
C LYS A 205 2.33 1.71 3.02
N GLN A 206 1.76 1.36 1.86
CA GLN A 206 2.48 0.69 0.78
C GLN A 206 3.69 1.52 0.34
N TYR A 207 3.56 2.85 0.21
CA TYR A 207 4.67 3.74 -0.13
C TYR A 207 5.79 3.70 0.90
N LEU A 208 5.46 3.87 2.18
CA LEU A 208 6.46 3.94 3.26
C LEU A 208 7.36 2.71 3.30
N TRP A 209 6.77 1.54 3.03
CA TRP A 209 7.51 0.29 2.97
C TRP A 209 8.18 0.07 1.62
N ALA A 210 7.53 0.41 0.50
CA ALA A 210 8.13 0.26 -0.83
C ALA A 210 9.36 1.14 -1.02
N GLN A 211 9.36 2.38 -0.48
CA GLN A 211 10.54 3.25 -0.57
C GLN A 211 11.73 2.66 0.20
N ASP A 212 11.48 2.16 1.40
CA ASP A 212 12.53 1.58 2.24
C ASP A 212 13.08 0.30 1.58
N MET A 213 12.17 -0.59 1.19
CA MET A 213 12.48 -1.89 0.62
C MET A 213 13.18 -1.84 -0.74
N LEU A 214 12.88 -0.84 -1.58
CA LEU A 214 13.45 -0.69 -2.93
C LEU A 214 14.52 0.39 -3.01
N GLY A 215 14.90 1.00 -1.89
CA GLY A 215 15.89 2.07 -1.82
C GLY A 215 17.34 1.60 -1.95
N ALA A 216 17.57 0.30 -2.07
CA ALA A 216 18.89 -0.31 -2.18
C ALA A 216 18.85 -1.55 -3.10
N PHE A 217 19.99 -2.19 -3.26
CA PHE A 217 20.15 -3.47 -3.96
C PHE A 217 20.75 -4.53 -3.02
N HIS A 218 20.81 -5.78 -3.46
CA HIS A 218 21.53 -6.84 -2.75
C HIS A 218 22.25 -7.78 -3.73
N ASP A 219 23.24 -8.53 -3.22
CA ASP A 219 23.94 -9.57 -3.98
C ASP A 219 23.29 -10.96 -3.80
N GLY A 220 23.76 -11.96 -4.57
CA GLY A 220 23.24 -13.33 -4.48
C GLY A 220 23.54 -14.06 -3.16
N ASP A 221 24.37 -13.48 -2.28
CA ASP A 221 24.60 -13.94 -0.91
C ASP A 221 23.71 -13.18 0.11
N ASP A 222 22.76 -12.37 -0.37
CA ASP A 222 21.81 -11.56 0.40
C ASP A 222 22.46 -10.41 1.19
N ASN A 223 23.63 -9.93 0.75
CA ASN A 223 24.27 -8.75 1.33
C ASN A 223 23.77 -7.48 0.63
N GLY A 224 23.36 -6.49 1.42
CA GLY A 224 22.95 -5.18 0.92
C GLY A 224 24.06 -4.44 0.15
N ILE A 225 23.64 -3.73 -0.89
CA ILE A 225 24.46 -2.91 -1.77
C ILE A 225 23.86 -1.51 -1.81
N GLU A 226 24.65 -0.53 -1.37
CA GLU A 226 24.29 0.88 -1.47
C GLU A 226 24.31 1.35 -2.93
N PRO A 227 23.25 2.06 -3.38
CA PRO A 227 23.19 2.56 -4.75
C PRO A 227 24.12 3.76 -4.94
N ASP A 228 25.00 3.69 -5.95
CA ASP A 228 25.98 4.72 -6.28
C ASP A 228 25.78 5.34 -7.69
N GLY A 229 24.73 4.91 -8.39
CA GLY A 229 24.41 5.31 -9.76
C GLY A 229 25.23 4.61 -10.84
N ILE A 230 26.08 3.64 -10.48
CA ILE A 230 26.85 2.78 -11.38
C ILE A 230 26.35 1.34 -11.27
N ILE A 231 26.19 0.84 -10.05
CA ILE A 231 25.65 -0.49 -9.80
C ILE A 231 24.15 -0.50 -10.09
N THR A 232 23.70 -1.49 -10.86
CA THR A 232 22.29 -1.72 -11.18
C THR A 232 22.03 -3.22 -11.39
N PRO A 233 20.81 -3.73 -11.08
CA PRO A 233 20.33 -5.03 -11.52
C PRO A 233 20.25 -5.19 -13.05
N ASP A 234 20.29 -4.11 -13.81
CA ASP A 234 20.06 -4.12 -15.24
C ASP A 234 21.27 -4.49 -16.10
N SER A 235 20.96 -4.98 -17.30
CA SER A 235 21.89 -5.18 -18.39
C SER A 235 22.43 -3.84 -18.92
N VAL A 236 23.70 -3.83 -19.34
CA VAL A 236 24.33 -2.61 -19.88
C VAL A 236 23.54 -2.04 -21.06
N GLY A 237 22.97 -0.84 -20.87
CA GLY A 237 22.23 -0.12 -21.91
C GLY A 237 20.82 -0.64 -22.18
N SER A 238 20.25 -1.43 -21.27
CA SER A 238 18.89 -1.98 -21.38
C SER A 238 18.24 -2.01 -20.00
N PRO A 239 16.96 -1.69 -19.86
CA PRO A 239 16.22 -1.78 -18.58
C PRO A 239 15.87 -3.23 -18.22
N ASN A 240 16.64 -4.22 -18.70
CA ASN A 240 16.31 -5.63 -18.49
C ASN A 240 17.30 -6.19 -17.50
N PHE A 241 16.78 -6.83 -16.46
CA PHE A 241 17.54 -7.58 -15.48
C PHE A 241 18.65 -8.45 -16.10
N ASP A 242 19.88 -8.31 -15.60
CA ASP A 242 21.02 -9.17 -15.96
C ASP A 242 21.23 -10.24 -14.89
N PRO A 243 20.82 -11.50 -15.12
CA PRO A 243 20.98 -12.56 -14.13
C PRO A 243 22.45 -12.93 -13.84
N ASN A 244 23.42 -12.35 -14.57
CA ASN A 244 24.85 -12.66 -14.41
C ASN A 244 25.63 -11.58 -13.64
N ASN A 245 25.03 -10.42 -13.35
CA ASN A 245 25.72 -9.33 -12.65
C ASN A 245 25.74 -9.51 -11.11
N ASN A 246 24.96 -10.48 -10.58
CA ASN A 246 24.81 -10.76 -9.15
C ASN A 246 24.28 -9.56 -8.35
N VAL A 247 23.38 -8.76 -8.93
CA VAL A 247 22.73 -7.60 -8.30
C VAL A 247 21.22 -7.74 -8.46
N PHE A 248 20.49 -7.66 -7.36
CA PHE A 248 19.05 -7.84 -7.29
C PHE A 248 18.39 -6.61 -6.67
N TYR A 249 17.08 -6.44 -6.90
CA TYR A 249 16.33 -5.31 -6.36
C TYR A 249 16.13 -5.42 -4.85
N GLY A 250 16.19 -4.30 -4.13
CA GLY A 250 15.92 -4.18 -2.70
C GLY A 250 17.10 -4.54 -1.80
N GLY A 251 17.04 -4.15 -0.52
CA GLY A 251 18.15 -4.33 0.43
C GLY A 251 18.47 -5.77 0.83
N ASN A 252 17.52 -6.68 0.59
CA ASN A 252 17.65 -8.13 0.69
C ASN A 252 16.57 -8.80 -0.19
N ASN A 253 16.58 -10.13 -0.25
CA ASN A 253 15.65 -10.94 -1.05
C ASN A 253 14.17 -10.59 -0.75
N LEU A 254 13.81 -10.51 0.54
CA LEU A 254 12.43 -10.28 0.97
C LEU A 254 11.96 -8.86 0.64
N ASP A 255 12.82 -7.86 0.89
CA ASP A 255 12.52 -6.46 0.63
C ASP A 255 12.32 -6.21 -0.85
N GLY A 256 13.22 -6.74 -1.69
CA GLY A 256 13.08 -6.66 -3.15
C GLY A 256 11.75 -7.18 -3.65
N PHE A 257 11.31 -8.34 -3.15
CA PHE A 257 10.07 -8.96 -3.58
C PHE A 257 8.84 -8.20 -3.07
N ILE A 258 8.78 -7.91 -1.77
CA ILE A 258 7.61 -7.24 -1.17
C ILE A 258 7.51 -5.80 -1.70
N GLY A 259 8.61 -5.07 -1.80
CA GLY A 259 8.62 -3.70 -2.33
C GLY A 259 8.02 -3.62 -3.74
N GLN A 260 8.33 -4.58 -4.62
CA GLN A 260 7.73 -4.68 -5.96
C GLN A 260 6.23 -4.99 -5.88
N VAL A 261 5.80 -5.94 -5.03
CA VAL A 261 4.37 -6.26 -4.83
C VAL A 261 3.59 -5.03 -4.35
N LEU A 262 4.08 -4.32 -3.33
CA LEU A 262 3.45 -3.11 -2.79
C LEU A 262 3.31 -2.02 -3.85
N THR A 263 4.35 -1.84 -4.67
CA THR A 263 4.35 -0.88 -5.78
C THR A 263 3.31 -1.26 -6.84
N ALA A 264 3.23 -2.54 -7.22
CA ALA A 264 2.26 -3.03 -8.20
C ALA A 264 0.81 -2.85 -7.73
N GLU A 265 0.54 -3.09 -6.46
CA GLU A 265 -0.76 -2.84 -5.85
C GLU A 265 -1.12 -1.36 -5.85
N ALA A 266 -0.20 -0.47 -5.43
CA ALA A 266 -0.43 0.97 -5.40
C ALA A 266 -0.71 1.55 -6.80
N ILE A 267 -0.01 1.06 -7.82
CA ILE A 267 -0.24 1.41 -9.22
C ILE A 267 -1.66 0.99 -9.64
N ASN A 268 -2.03 -0.27 -9.41
CA ASN A 268 -3.35 -0.78 -9.77
C ASN A 268 -4.48 -0.09 -9.00
N LYS A 269 -4.26 0.22 -7.72
CA LYS A 269 -5.15 0.98 -6.85
C LYS A 269 -5.40 2.38 -7.39
N THR A 270 -4.36 3.05 -7.85
CA THR A 270 -4.47 4.39 -8.46
C THR A 270 -5.14 4.34 -9.83
N MET A 271 -4.81 3.35 -10.67
CA MET A 271 -5.50 3.14 -11.94
C MET A 271 -6.99 2.88 -11.74
N PHE A 272 -7.35 2.05 -10.77
CA PHE A 272 -8.74 1.74 -10.45
C PHE A 272 -9.51 2.99 -10.01
N LEU A 273 -8.90 3.82 -9.15
CA LEU A 273 -9.48 5.09 -8.71
C LEU A 273 -9.89 5.97 -9.90
N ILE A 274 -8.95 6.26 -10.82
CA ILE A 274 -9.22 7.20 -11.92
C ILE A 274 -10.04 6.59 -13.06
N ASN A 275 -10.00 5.27 -13.25
CA ASN A 275 -10.73 4.60 -14.34
C ASN A 275 -12.16 4.24 -13.95
N SER A 276 -12.44 4.03 -12.66
CA SER A 276 -13.69 3.42 -12.22
C SER A 276 -14.38 4.14 -11.07
N LEU A 277 -13.70 4.97 -10.29
CA LEU A 277 -14.25 5.52 -9.04
C LEU A 277 -14.49 7.04 -9.07
N ALA A 278 -14.12 7.75 -10.14
CA ALA A 278 -14.49 9.16 -10.26
C ALA A 278 -16.01 9.30 -10.44
N TYR A 279 -16.59 10.36 -9.91
CA TYR A 279 -18.04 10.60 -9.89
C TYR A 279 -18.34 11.98 -10.46
N ASP A 280 -19.29 12.04 -11.39
CA ASP A 280 -19.65 13.27 -12.11
C ASP A 280 -20.91 13.97 -11.56
N GLY A 281 -21.40 13.53 -10.40
CA GLY A 281 -22.67 13.97 -9.83
C GLY A 281 -23.86 13.07 -10.19
N THR A 282 -23.71 12.17 -11.16
CA THR A 282 -24.76 11.24 -11.60
C THR A 282 -24.36 9.78 -11.55
N GLY A 283 -23.10 9.47 -11.89
CA GLY A 283 -22.60 8.11 -11.93
C GLY A 283 -21.09 8.03 -11.83
N LEU A 284 -20.59 6.81 -11.64
CA LEU A 284 -19.17 6.52 -11.70
C LEU A 284 -18.69 6.59 -13.16
N VAL A 285 -17.56 7.25 -13.38
CA VAL A 285 -16.95 7.53 -14.68
C VAL A 285 -15.43 7.43 -14.57
N SER A 286 -14.76 7.42 -15.72
CA SER A 286 -13.31 7.66 -15.76
C SER A 286 -12.98 9.15 -15.80
N VAL A 287 -11.78 9.48 -15.32
CA VAL A 287 -11.19 10.82 -15.41
C VAL A 287 -9.81 10.72 -16.05
N ASP A 288 -9.59 11.51 -17.10
CA ASP A 288 -8.29 11.61 -17.77
C ASP A 288 -7.51 12.80 -17.21
N PRO A 289 -6.37 12.58 -16.52
CA PRO A 289 -5.57 13.66 -15.94
C PRO A 289 -5.06 14.69 -16.94
N ALA A 290 -4.86 14.29 -18.20
CA ALA A 290 -4.32 15.18 -19.23
C ALA A 290 -5.31 16.27 -19.63
N THR A 291 -6.60 15.94 -19.64
CA THR A 291 -7.68 16.83 -20.12
C THR A 291 -8.59 17.35 -19.01
N TYR A 292 -8.44 16.85 -17.77
CA TYR A 292 -9.30 17.23 -16.65
C TYR A 292 -9.19 18.71 -16.26
N ASP A 293 -10.35 19.36 -16.13
CA ASP A 293 -10.55 20.69 -15.59
C ASP A 293 -11.91 20.75 -14.87
N PRO A 294 -11.97 20.96 -13.54
CA PRO A 294 -13.22 21.01 -12.80
C PRO A 294 -14.14 22.17 -13.23
N ALA A 295 -13.61 23.22 -13.87
CA ALA A 295 -14.42 24.30 -14.41
C ALA A 295 -15.31 23.85 -15.60
N ASN A 296 -14.94 22.75 -16.27
CA ASN A 296 -15.68 22.17 -17.39
C ASN A 296 -16.58 20.98 -16.97
N GLY A 297 -16.75 20.77 -15.66
CA GLY A 297 -17.50 19.65 -15.10
C GLY A 297 -16.64 18.87 -14.12
N ILE A 298 -16.99 18.96 -12.83
CA ILE A 298 -16.23 18.33 -11.77
C ILE A 298 -16.39 16.81 -11.79
N LYS A 299 -15.25 16.11 -11.65
CA LYS A 299 -15.18 14.66 -11.44
C LYS A 299 -14.39 14.42 -10.17
N TYR A 300 -15.04 13.95 -9.12
CA TYR A 300 -14.46 13.80 -7.79
C TYR A 300 -14.64 12.39 -7.25
N PHE A 301 -13.98 12.05 -6.15
CA PHE A 301 -14.06 10.70 -5.58
C PHE A 301 -15.04 10.70 -4.39
N PRO A 302 -16.16 9.95 -4.47
CA PRO A 302 -17.20 9.97 -3.45
C PRO A 302 -16.76 9.22 -2.18
N HIS A 303 -17.34 9.57 -1.04
CA HIS A 303 -16.97 9.08 0.29
C HIS A 303 -17.18 7.57 0.44
N ARG A 304 -18.29 7.01 -0.11
CA ARG A 304 -18.60 5.58 0.01
C ARG A 304 -19.16 4.99 -1.28
N ILE A 305 -18.56 3.88 -1.70
CA ILE A 305 -19.01 3.06 -2.83
C ILE A 305 -19.18 1.62 -2.35
N SER A 306 -20.41 1.10 -2.35
CA SER A 306 -20.64 -0.31 -2.03
C SER A 306 -20.24 -1.21 -3.21
N VAL A 307 -19.72 -2.39 -2.88
CA VAL A 307 -19.29 -3.41 -3.84
C VAL A 307 -20.16 -4.64 -3.72
N THR A 308 -20.69 -5.09 -4.85
CA THR A 308 -21.25 -6.44 -4.97
C THR A 308 -20.21 -7.35 -5.61
N GLU A 309 -19.90 -8.45 -4.95
CA GLU A 309 -19.00 -9.48 -5.46
C GLU A 309 -19.77 -10.73 -5.85
N SER A 310 -19.26 -11.44 -6.84
CA SER A 310 -19.73 -12.77 -7.22
C SER A 310 -18.59 -13.79 -7.16
N PRO A 311 -18.86 -15.03 -6.72
CA PRO A 311 -17.86 -16.10 -6.82
C PRO A 311 -17.56 -16.41 -8.28
N VAL A 312 -16.30 -16.71 -8.59
CA VAL A 312 -15.83 -17.08 -9.93
C VAL A 312 -15.09 -18.41 -9.80
N GLY A 313 -15.63 -19.49 -10.35
CA GLY A 313 -15.08 -20.84 -10.14
C GLY A 313 -14.97 -21.22 -8.65
N GLU A 314 -14.44 -22.41 -8.36
CA GLU A 314 -14.20 -22.84 -6.97
C GLU A 314 -12.85 -22.37 -6.40
N MET A 315 -11.89 -22.04 -7.28
CA MET A 315 -10.49 -21.77 -6.91
C MET A 315 -10.05 -20.32 -7.14
N LEU A 316 -10.90 -19.47 -7.72
CA LEU A 316 -10.54 -18.08 -8.00
C LEU A 316 -11.14 -17.14 -6.96
N PRO A 317 -10.45 -16.03 -6.65
CA PRO A 317 -10.98 -15.00 -5.76
C PRO A 317 -12.29 -14.41 -6.32
N PRO A 318 -13.21 -13.97 -5.45
CA PRO A 318 -14.45 -13.35 -5.89
C PRO A 318 -14.16 -12.08 -6.69
N GLN A 319 -15.01 -11.80 -7.68
CA GLN A 319 -14.87 -10.66 -8.57
C GLN A 319 -15.93 -9.61 -8.24
N ALA A 320 -15.55 -8.33 -8.23
CA ALA A 320 -16.50 -7.23 -8.15
C ALA A 320 -17.34 -7.17 -9.43
N THR A 321 -18.66 -7.32 -9.29
CA THR A 321 -19.62 -7.30 -10.42
C THR A 321 -20.45 -6.03 -10.47
N GLN A 322 -20.51 -5.27 -9.37
CA GLN A 322 -21.21 -3.99 -9.32
C GLN A 322 -20.55 -3.04 -8.32
N LEU A 323 -20.47 -1.77 -8.71
CA LEU A 323 -20.10 -0.64 -7.85
C LEU A 323 -21.29 0.31 -7.76
N GLN A 324 -21.66 0.72 -6.54
CA GLN A 324 -22.77 1.65 -6.32
C GLN A 324 -22.36 2.74 -5.34
N VAL A 325 -22.49 4.00 -5.76
CA VAL A 325 -22.28 5.14 -4.85
C VAL A 325 -23.38 5.14 -3.80
N THR A 326 -22.99 5.00 -2.53
CA THR A 326 -23.90 5.02 -1.37
C THR A 326 -23.78 6.32 -0.57
N ASP A 327 -22.63 6.98 -0.64
CA ASP A 327 -22.45 8.35 -0.18
C ASP A 327 -21.67 9.14 -1.23
N ALA A 328 -22.38 10.07 -1.89
CA ALA A 328 -21.84 10.89 -2.95
C ALA A 328 -21.11 12.14 -2.44
N GLY A 329 -20.98 12.35 -1.13
CA GLY A 329 -20.18 13.43 -0.56
C GLY A 329 -18.70 13.28 -0.95
N SER A 330 -17.98 14.40 -1.05
CA SER A 330 -16.51 14.38 -1.03
C SER A 330 -16.09 14.74 0.39
N ASP A 331 -15.28 13.91 1.03
CA ASP A 331 -14.70 14.22 2.34
C ASP A 331 -13.26 14.70 2.16
N LEU A 332 -12.86 15.76 2.87
CA LEU A 332 -11.53 16.36 2.76
C LEU A 332 -10.44 15.35 3.11
N PHE A 333 -10.64 14.55 4.17
CA PHE A 333 -9.63 13.61 4.64
C PHE A 333 -9.46 12.46 3.66
N ASP A 334 -10.52 12.02 3.01
CA ASP A 334 -10.46 11.04 1.93
C ASP A 334 -9.55 11.51 0.77
N GLN A 335 -9.79 12.74 0.28
CA GLN A 335 -9.00 13.31 -0.81
C GLN A 335 -7.54 13.56 -0.40
N LEU A 336 -7.32 14.08 0.81
CA LEU A 336 -5.97 14.34 1.34
C LEU A 336 -5.18 13.05 1.56
N SER A 337 -5.81 11.99 2.07
CA SER A 337 -5.16 10.70 2.29
C SER A 337 -4.64 10.12 0.98
N TYR A 338 -5.46 10.18 -0.07
CA TYR A 338 -5.04 9.71 -1.39
C TYR A 338 -3.95 10.59 -2.00
N LEU A 339 -4.08 11.91 -1.88
CA LEU A 339 -3.10 12.87 -2.39
C LEU A 339 -1.73 12.67 -1.74
N TRP A 340 -1.71 12.38 -0.43
CA TRP A 340 -0.49 12.12 0.31
C TRP A 340 0.26 10.92 -0.27
N GLY A 341 -0.41 9.79 -0.47
CA GLY A 341 0.24 8.62 -1.06
C GLY A 341 0.63 8.81 -2.54
N THR A 342 -0.21 9.45 -3.37
CA THR A 342 0.16 9.66 -4.79
C THR A 342 1.32 10.62 -4.97
N LEU A 343 1.43 11.67 -4.15
CA LEU A 343 2.56 12.61 -4.21
C LEU A 343 3.88 11.94 -3.84
N ASN A 344 3.83 11.07 -2.84
CA ASN A 344 4.99 10.33 -2.37
C ASN A 344 5.47 9.28 -3.38
N TYR A 345 4.56 8.48 -3.93
CA TYR A 345 4.93 7.59 -5.04
C TYR A 345 5.38 8.37 -6.27
N LYS A 346 4.75 9.51 -6.60
CA LYS A 346 5.25 10.41 -7.67
C LYS A 346 6.69 10.82 -7.41
N ASN A 347 7.05 11.14 -6.15
CA ASN A 347 8.42 11.51 -5.82
C ASN A 347 9.37 10.33 -6.02
N MET A 348 9.05 9.16 -5.47
CA MET A 348 9.83 7.91 -5.60
C MET A 348 10.07 7.53 -7.06
N MET A 349 9.06 7.72 -7.92
CA MET A 349 9.10 7.35 -9.34
C MET A 349 9.66 8.45 -10.25
N ASP A 350 10.15 9.56 -9.69
CA ASP A 350 10.57 10.73 -10.47
C ASP A 350 11.90 10.47 -11.20
N PRO A 351 11.92 10.39 -12.55
CA PRO A 351 13.13 10.04 -13.30
C PRO A 351 14.21 11.14 -13.25
N ASP A 352 13.86 12.35 -12.82
CA ASP A 352 14.78 13.49 -12.73
C ASP A 352 15.29 13.70 -11.29
N ASN A 353 14.83 12.90 -10.32
CA ASN A 353 15.23 13.05 -8.93
C ASN A 353 16.44 12.16 -8.63
N SER A 354 17.55 12.77 -8.21
CA SER A 354 18.72 12.03 -7.70
C SER A 354 19.25 12.65 -6.41
N SER A 355 18.34 13.24 -5.63
CA SER A 355 18.68 14.00 -4.42
C SER A 355 19.12 13.14 -3.23
N HIS A 356 18.82 11.83 -3.26
CA HIS A 356 19.14 10.87 -2.22
C HIS A 356 19.64 9.56 -2.88
N PRO A 357 20.57 8.80 -2.26
CA PRO A 357 21.04 7.51 -2.79
C PRO A 357 19.90 6.57 -3.20
N ALA A 358 18.84 6.47 -2.40
CA ALA A 358 17.67 5.65 -2.72
C ALA A 358 17.03 5.97 -4.09
N HIS A 359 17.04 7.23 -4.53
CA HIS A 359 16.54 7.58 -5.87
C HIS A 359 17.38 6.99 -7.01
N LEU A 360 18.66 6.77 -6.77
CA LEU A 360 19.52 6.08 -7.74
C LEU A 360 19.10 4.62 -7.91
N ALA A 361 18.60 3.97 -6.85
CA ALA A 361 18.03 2.63 -6.94
C ALA A 361 16.66 2.64 -7.65
N TYR A 362 15.79 3.59 -7.30
CA TYR A 362 14.45 3.70 -7.90
C TYR A 362 14.48 3.90 -9.41
N HIS A 363 15.51 4.53 -9.97
CA HIS A 363 15.67 4.64 -11.42
C HIS A 363 15.58 3.28 -12.11
N ALA A 364 16.27 2.25 -11.61
CA ALA A 364 16.22 0.89 -12.15
C ALA A 364 14.87 0.20 -11.91
N VAL A 365 14.09 0.64 -10.92
CA VAL A 365 12.76 0.10 -10.64
C VAL A 365 11.74 0.59 -11.68
N PHE A 366 11.91 1.82 -12.17
CA PHE A 366 10.95 2.55 -13.01
C PHE A 366 11.54 2.96 -14.39
N ASP A 367 12.47 2.19 -14.95
CA ASP A 367 13.08 2.48 -16.26
C ASP A 367 12.51 1.63 -17.42
N GLY A 368 11.54 0.76 -17.13
CA GLY A 368 10.92 -0.13 -18.11
C GLY A 368 10.60 -1.51 -17.57
N ASN A 369 11.36 -2.01 -16.60
CA ASN A 369 11.16 -3.32 -15.98
C ASN A 369 11.84 -3.34 -14.59
N PRO A 370 11.12 -3.64 -13.49
CA PRO A 370 9.79 -4.24 -13.44
C PRO A 370 8.63 -3.33 -13.85
N PHE A 371 8.78 -2.01 -13.71
CA PHE A 371 7.70 -1.08 -13.99
C PHE A 371 8.00 -0.20 -15.22
N PRO A 372 6.97 0.14 -16.03
CA PRO A 372 7.17 0.97 -17.21
C PRO A 372 7.81 2.32 -16.88
N ALA A 373 8.71 2.78 -17.75
CA ALA A 373 9.28 4.12 -17.65
C ALA A 373 8.25 5.23 -17.87
N SER A 374 8.63 6.43 -17.43
CA SER A 374 7.81 7.64 -17.60
C SER A 374 7.58 8.02 -19.07
N MET A 375 6.55 8.82 -19.32
CA MET A 375 6.22 9.37 -20.64
C MET A 375 7.34 10.21 -21.21
N SER A 376 8.11 10.92 -20.37
CA SER A 376 9.24 11.74 -20.85
C SER A 376 10.35 10.88 -21.45
N GLN A 377 10.46 9.62 -21.04
CA GLN A 377 11.46 8.66 -21.53
C GLN A 377 10.95 7.82 -22.71
N THR A 378 9.68 7.39 -22.68
CA THR A 378 9.14 6.43 -23.66
C THR A 378 8.12 7.00 -24.64
N GLY A 379 7.52 8.16 -24.34
CA GLY A 379 6.37 8.72 -25.06
C GLY A 379 5.02 8.11 -24.68
N VAL A 380 4.97 7.13 -23.75
CA VAL A 380 3.76 6.48 -23.26
C VAL A 380 3.66 6.69 -21.73
N PRO A 381 2.49 7.03 -21.16
CA PRO A 381 2.38 7.23 -19.72
C PRO A 381 2.73 5.96 -18.92
N GLY A 382 3.66 6.10 -17.98
CA GLY A 382 4.01 5.07 -16.99
C GLY A 382 3.42 5.37 -15.61
N PRO A 383 3.81 4.59 -14.58
CA PRO A 383 3.40 4.80 -13.18
C PRO A 383 3.69 6.20 -12.64
N PHE A 384 4.83 6.79 -12.98
CA PHE A 384 5.15 8.18 -12.61
C PHE A 384 4.06 9.15 -13.09
N ASP A 385 3.66 9.03 -14.37
CA ASP A 385 2.65 9.91 -14.97
C ASP A 385 1.26 9.66 -14.39
N LEU A 386 0.94 8.41 -14.05
CA LEU A 386 -0.29 8.03 -13.35
C LEU A 386 -0.37 8.71 -11.97
N MET A 387 0.69 8.61 -11.17
CA MET A 387 0.74 9.21 -9.82
C MET A 387 0.72 10.73 -9.89
N MET A 388 1.48 11.33 -10.81
CA MET A 388 1.48 12.77 -11.07
C MET A 388 0.10 13.27 -11.52
N GLY A 389 -0.51 12.60 -12.49
CA GLY A 389 -1.81 12.95 -13.04
C GLY A 389 -2.92 12.83 -12.00
N THR A 390 -2.92 11.76 -11.20
CA THR A 390 -3.90 11.56 -10.13
C THR A 390 -3.73 12.61 -9.03
N SER A 391 -2.48 12.92 -8.63
CA SER A 391 -2.20 14.00 -7.68
C SER A 391 -2.76 15.35 -8.16
N LYS A 392 -2.63 15.66 -9.46
CA LYS A 392 -3.21 16.86 -10.07
C LYS A 392 -4.73 16.87 -9.95
N ILE A 393 -5.42 15.78 -10.28
CA ILE A 393 -6.89 15.68 -10.17
C ILE A 393 -7.33 15.92 -8.72
N LEU A 394 -6.72 15.22 -7.76
CA LEU A 394 -7.02 15.34 -6.34
C LEU A 394 -6.83 16.78 -5.85
N PHE A 395 -5.71 17.41 -6.19
CA PHE A 395 -5.45 18.80 -5.83
C PHE A 395 -6.46 19.77 -6.46
N MET A 396 -6.79 19.60 -7.74
CA MET A 396 -7.80 20.43 -8.40
C MET A 396 -9.19 20.27 -7.75
N ASN A 397 -9.55 19.06 -7.34
CA ASN A 397 -10.80 18.79 -6.62
C ASN A 397 -10.80 19.41 -5.22
N LEU A 398 -9.71 19.29 -4.47
CA LEU A 398 -9.53 19.97 -3.18
C LEU A 398 -9.74 21.48 -3.31
N MET A 399 -9.14 22.10 -4.32
CA MET A 399 -9.30 23.54 -4.57
C MET A 399 -10.72 23.92 -4.98
N ALA A 400 -11.41 23.05 -5.72
CA ALA A 400 -12.76 23.31 -6.22
C ALA A 400 -13.86 23.06 -5.18
N MET A 401 -13.67 22.07 -4.30
CA MET A 401 -14.71 21.57 -3.38
C MET A 401 -14.45 21.94 -1.93
N HIS A 402 -13.18 21.97 -1.51
CA HIS A 402 -12.83 22.02 -0.11
C HIS A 402 -12.11 23.31 0.30
N PHE A 403 -11.60 24.12 -0.63
CA PHE A 403 -10.92 25.36 -0.30
C PHE A 403 -11.89 26.54 -0.17
N ASP A 404 -12.10 27.05 1.04
CA ASP A 404 -12.85 28.27 1.27
C ASP A 404 -11.94 29.50 1.06
N ILE A 405 -12.12 30.18 -0.07
CA ILE A 405 -11.36 31.38 -0.43
C ILE A 405 -11.57 32.55 0.54
N THR A 406 -12.71 32.59 1.25
CA THR A 406 -13.04 33.67 2.18
C THR A 406 -12.20 33.57 3.45
N THR A 407 -12.05 32.36 3.96
CA THR A 407 -11.31 32.07 5.19
C THR A 407 -9.87 31.64 4.93
N GLY A 408 -9.54 31.26 3.69
CA GLY A 408 -8.21 30.83 3.27
C GLY A 408 -7.81 29.47 3.83
N THR A 409 -8.78 28.57 4.03
CA THR A 409 -8.55 27.25 4.64
C THR A 409 -9.35 26.14 3.97
N PHE A 410 -8.93 24.90 4.19
CA PHE A 410 -9.68 23.73 3.74
C PHE A 410 -10.79 23.37 4.73
N VAL A 411 -11.96 23.03 4.21
CA VAL A 411 -13.15 22.65 4.97
C VAL A 411 -13.77 21.38 4.40
N ASN A 412 -14.50 20.67 5.26
CA ASN A 412 -15.31 19.51 4.85
C ASN A 412 -16.60 19.95 4.15
#